data_AF-A0A9P6WT60-F1
#
_entry.id   AF-A0A9P6WT60-F1
#
_cell.length_a   1.000
_cell.length_b   1.000
_cell.length_c   1.000
_cell.angle_alpha   90.00
_cell.angle_beta   90.00
_cell.angle_gamma   90.00
#
_symmetry.space_group_name_H-M   'P 1'
#
loop_
_entity.id
_entity.type
_entity.pdbx_description
1 polymer ?
#
loop_
_entity_poly.entity_id
_entity_poly.type
_entity_poly.pdbx_seq_one_letter_code
_entity_poly.pdbx_strand_id
1 'polypeptide(L)'
;MVIHRSPLYVATFQSLVSPLVDQLKSLKSSPPSAAPPIDALNDTLNEAIYSALDKSVGSRSSRPSQWKPFWNAHLQELADVREHHYRKWRRAIGIDKALWWDRHQVAQARFRSALK
;
A
#
# COMPACT_ATOMS: atom_id res chain seq x y z
N MET A 1 -17.36 -14.38 -3.84
CA MET A 1 -16.00 -14.81 -3.43
C MET A 1 -15.73 -14.26 -2.04
N VAL A 2 -16.02 -15.05 -1.01
CA VAL A 2 -15.84 -14.64 0.39
C VAL A 2 -14.36 -14.86 0.72
N ILE A 3 -13.63 -13.78 1.00
CA ILE A 3 -12.24 -13.87 1.47
C ILE A 3 -12.30 -14.48 2.87
N HIS A 4 -12.16 -15.80 2.98
CA HIS A 4 -11.90 -16.43 4.27
C HIS A 4 -10.62 -15.79 4.83
N ARG A 5 -10.72 -15.17 6.00
CA ARG A 5 -9.55 -14.70 6.75
C ARG A 5 -8.64 -15.92 6.96
N SER A 6 -7.46 -15.93 6.35
CA SER A 6 -6.46 -16.96 6.60
C SER A 6 -6.09 -16.90 8.10
N PRO A 7 -6.33 -17.96 8.90
CA PRO A 7 -5.98 -17.95 10.32
C PRO A 7 -4.51 -17.64 10.56
N LEU A 8 -3.65 -18.08 9.63
CA LEU A 8 -2.21 -17.82 9.65
C LEU A 8 -1.88 -16.34 9.44
N TYR A 9 -2.59 -15.65 8.53
CA TYR A 9 -2.44 -14.21 8.35
C TYR A 9 -2.76 -13.47 9.65
N VAL A 10 -3.90 -13.78 10.28
CA VAL A 10 -4.35 -13.08 11.48
C VAL A 10 -3.36 -13.26 12.62
N ALA A 11 -2.91 -14.50 12.88
CA ALA A 11 -1.94 -14.79 13.93
C ALA A 11 -0.59 -14.10 13.67
N THR A 12 -0.11 -14.13 12.42
CA THR A 12 1.17 -13.51 12.05
C THR A 12 1.10 -11.99 12.15
N PHE A 13 0.03 -11.38 11.66
CA PHE A 13 -0.17 -9.93 11.75
C PHE A 13 -0.26 -9.46 13.21
N GLN A 14 -1.03 -10.16 14.05
CA GLN A 14 -1.15 -9.84 15.47
C GLN A 14 0.21 -9.87 16.18
N SER A 15 1.06 -10.87 15.86
CA SER A 15 2.41 -10.94 16.38
C SER A 15 3.29 -9.78 15.90
N LEU A 16 3.26 -9.47 14.60
CA LEU A 16 4.11 -8.43 14.00
C LEU A 16 3.70 -7.01 14.41
N VAL A 17 2.41 -6.76 14.62
CA VAL A 17 1.89 -5.42 14.97
C VAL A 17 1.94 -5.13 16.47
N SER A 18 2.16 -6.13 17.32
CA SER A 18 2.17 -5.96 18.79
C SER A 18 3.11 -4.85 19.27
N PRO A 19 4.38 -4.74 18.79
CA PRO A 19 5.28 -3.66 19.22
C PRO A 19 4.75 -2.27 18.85
N LEU A 20 4.13 -2.13 17.66
CA LEU A 20 3.53 -0.87 17.22
C LEU A 20 2.34 -0.49 18.10
N VAL A 21 1.51 -1.47 18.49
CA VAL A 21 0.39 -1.25 19.42
C VAL A 21 0.90 -0.73 20.76
N ASP A 22 1.97 -1.31 21.30
CA ASP A 22 2.54 -0.86 22.58
C ASP A 22 3.19 0.52 22.47
N GLN A 23 3.83 0.83 21.34
CA GLN A 23 4.32 2.17 21.05
C GLN A 23 3.18 3.20 20.99
N LEU A 24 2.07 2.89 20.33
CA LEU A 24 0.89 3.77 20.26
C LEU A 24 0.25 3.98 21.64
N LYS A 25 0.18 2.93 22.48
CA LYS A 25 -0.26 3.06 23.88
C LYS A 25 0.66 3.99 24.66
N SER A 26 1.98 3.85 24.51
CA SER A 26 2.97 4.71 25.17
C SER A 26 2.81 6.17 24.76
N LEU A 27 2.69 6.45 23.46
CA LEU A 27 2.45 7.80 22.93
C LEU A 27 1.14 8.42 23.43
N LYS A 28 0.10 7.60 23.63
CA LYS A 28 -1.17 8.06 24.20
C LYS A 28 -1.05 8.38 25.69
N SER A 29 -0.37 7.53 26.45
CA SER A 29 -0.21 7.69 27.90
C SER A 29 0.76 8.83 28.26
N SER A 30 1.77 9.06 27.43
CA SER A 30 2.78 10.10 27.59
C SER A 30 2.96 10.86 26.27
N PRO A 31 2.08 11.84 25.98
CA PRO A 31 2.12 12.58 24.73
C PRO A 31 3.43 13.35 24.60
N PRO A 32 4.20 13.15 23.51
CA PRO A 32 5.38 13.96 23.27
C PRO A 32 4.99 15.43 23.02
N SER A 33 5.89 16.35 23.37
CA SER A 33 5.66 17.79 23.14
C SER A 33 5.68 18.17 21.66
N ALA A 34 6.25 17.33 20.79
CA ALA A 34 6.21 17.45 19.34
C ALA A 34 5.41 16.28 18.75
N ALA A 35 4.88 16.46 17.53
CA ALA A 35 4.15 15.39 16.85
C ALA A 35 5.03 14.14 16.68
N PRO A 36 4.51 12.94 16.99
CA PRO A 36 5.25 11.70 16.77
C PRO A 36 5.49 11.49 15.26
N PRO A 37 6.53 10.72 14.88
CA PRO A 37 6.89 10.52 13.48
C PRO A 37 5.85 9.64 12.75
N ILE A 38 4.78 10.26 12.25
CA ILE A 38 3.61 9.58 11.64
C ILE A 38 4.04 8.70 10.46
N ASP A 39 4.96 9.17 9.62
CA ASP A 39 5.42 8.39 8.46
C ASP A 39 6.11 7.09 8.89
N ALA A 40 6.94 7.11 9.94
CA ALA A 40 7.59 5.91 10.47
C ALA A 40 6.60 4.92 11.08
N LEU A 41 5.55 5.41 11.75
CA LEU A 41 4.46 4.57 12.28
C LEU A 41 3.69 3.90 11.12
N ASN A 42 3.44 4.65 10.04
CA ASN A 42 2.79 4.14 8.85
C ASN A 42 3.65 3.09 8.13
N ASP A 43 4.95 3.32 7.99
CA ASP A 43 5.88 2.37 7.40
C ASP A 43 5.91 1.06 8.22
N THR A 44 5.94 1.16 9.56
CA THR A 44 5.90 -0.01 10.46
C THR A 44 4.60 -0.80 10.29
N LEU A 45 3.46 -0.11 10.17
CA LEU A 45 2.17 -0.76 9.95
C LEU A 45 2.13 -1.48 8.59
N ASN A 46 2.57 -0.80 7.53
CA ASN A 46 2.62 -1.36 6.18
C ASN A 46 3.51 -2.60 6.13
N GLU A 47 4.69 -2.53 6.75
CA GLU A 47 5.61 -3.67 6.86
C GLU A 47 4.94 -4.86 7.55
N ALA A 48 4.26 -4.65 8.68
CA ALA A 48 3.53 -5.71 9.38
C ALA A 48 2.44 -6.35 8.50
N ILE A 49 1.72 -5.56 7.71
CA ILE A 49 0.69 -6.05 6.78
C ILE A 49 1.32 -6.90 5.68
N TYR A 50 2.33 -6.39 4.98
CA TYR A 50 2.96 -7.10 3.85
C TYR A 50 3.71 -8.35 4.32
N SER A 51 4.46 -8.27 5.41
CA SER A 51 5.14 -9.43 6.00
C SER A 51 4.16 -10.51 6.47
N ALA A 52 3.00 -10.14 7.03
CA ALA A 52 1.97 -11.12 7.41
C ALA A 52 1.31 -11.76 6.18
N LEU A 53 1.08 -10.99 5.11
CA LEU A 53 0.58 -11.51 3.85
C LEU A 53 1.57 -12.53 3.27
N ASP A 54 2.83 -12.15 3.07
CA ASP A 54 3.87 -13.01 2.49
C ASP A 54 4.07 -14.31 3.26
N LYS A 55 3.98 -14.29 4.59
CA LYS A 55 4.06 -15.49 5.42
C LYS A 55 2.79 -16.36 5.36
N SER A 56 1.64 -15.75 5.10
CA SER A 56 0.35 -16.45 5.08
C SER A 56 -0.01 -17.06 3.72
N VAL A 57 0.50 -16.49 2.63
CA VAL A 57 0.48 -17.11 1.31
C VAL A 57 1.76 -17.94 1.19
N GLY A 58 1.67 -19.25 1.44
CA GLY A 58 2.83 -20.15 1.43
C GLY A 58 3.73 -20.00 0.20
N SER A 59 5.01 -20.39 0.35
CA SER A 59 6.01 -20.39 -0.72
C SER A 59 5.43 -20.93 -2.02
N ARG A 60 5.22 -20.04 -3.00
CA ARG A 60 4.64 -20.44 -4.29
C ARG A 60 5.54 -21.50 -4.90
N SER A 61 4.96 -22.61 -5.34
CA SER A 61 5.62 -23.48 -6.32
C SER A 61 6.10 -22.61 -7.49
N SER A 62 7.26 -22.96 -8.06
CA SER A 62 7.82 -22.23 -9.20
C SER A 62 6.74 -22.04 -10.25
N ARG A 63 6.43 -20.77 -10.56
CA ARG A 63 5.38 -20.44 -11.51
C ARG A 63 5.65 -21.14 -12.85
N PRO A 64 4.65 -21.77 -13.48
CA PRO A 64 4.84 -22.36 -14.80
C PRO A 64 5.35 -21.31 -15.78
N SER A 65 6.36 -21.65 -16.59
CA SER A 65 7.03 -20.75 -17.57
C SER A 65 6.06 -20.00 -18.50
N GLN A 66 4.87 -20.55 -18.74
CA GLN A 66 3.81 -19.94 -19.54
C GLN A 66 3.08 -18.76 -18.89
N TRP A 67 3.30 -18.47 -17.60
CA TRP A 67 2.95 -17.17 -17.05
C TRP A 67 3.93 -16.12 -17.56
N LYS A 68 3.68 -15.62 -18.77
CA LYS A 68 4.10 -14.26 -19.13
C LYS A 68 3.70 -13.36 -17.96
N PRO A 69 4.59 -12.50 -17.45
CA PRO A 69 4.21 -11.64 -16.36
C PRO A 69 3.07 -10.77 -16.89
N PHE A 70 1.89 -10.95 -16.30
CA PHE A 70 0.73 -10.08 -16.51
C PHE A 70 1.15 -8.60 -16.41
N TRP A 71 2.15 -8.34 -15.56
CA TRP A 71 2.86 -7.09 -15.43
C TRP A 71 4.02 -6.95 -16.44
N ASN A 72 4.04 -5.88 -17.21
CA ASN A 72 5.12 -5.60 -18.16
C ASN A 72 5.56 -4.13 -18.02
N ALA A 73 6.66 -3.76 -18.70
CA ALA A 73 7.22 -2.41 -18.64
C ALA A 73 6.19 -1.31 -18.99
N HIS A 74 5.29 -1.60 -19.93
CA HIS A 74 4.23 -0.67 -20.32
C HIS A 74 3.21 -0.46 -19.19
N LEU A 75 2.79 -1.51 -18.50
CA LEU A 75 1.92 -1.40 -17.33
C LEU A 75 2.59 -0.68 -16.16
N GLN A 76 3.89 -0.88 -15.97
CA GLN A 76 4.66 -0.15 -14.96
C GLN A 76 4.70 1.36 -15.27
N GLU A 77 4.98 1.73 -16.52
CA GLU A 77 4.98 3.14 -16.95
C GLU A 77 3.61 3.81 -16.70
N LEU A 78 2.52 3.14 -17.08
CA LEU A 78 1.17 3.65 -16.82
C LEU A 78 0.87 3.78 -15.32
N ALA A 79 1.33 2.83 -14.50
CA ALA A 79 1.19 2.89 -13.05
C ALA A 79 1.97 4.07 -12.44
N ASP A 80 3.21 4.28 -12.90
CA ASP A 80 4.11 5.35 -12.43
C ASP A 80 3.55 6.74 -12.78
N VAL A 81 3.03 6.90 -14.00
CA VAL A 81 2.35 8.13 -14.42
C VAL A 81 1.13 8.40 -13.54
N ARG A 82 0.29 7.39 -13.27
CA ARG A 82 -0.87 7.55 -12.38
C ARG A 82 -0.45 7.98 -10.98
N GLU A 83 0.56 7.33 -10.42
CA GLU A 83 1.06 7.59 -9.07
C GLU A 83 1.72 8.98 -8.96
N HIS A 84 2.43 9.42 -10.00
CA HIS A 84 2.98 10.77 -10.09
C HIS A 84 1.88 11.84 -9.93
N HIS A 85 0.79 11.72 -10.67
CA HIS A 85 -0.34 12.66 -10.60
C HIS A 85 -1.03 12.63 -9.24
N TYR A 86 -1.19 11.44 -8.65
CA TYR A 86 -1.75 11.31 -7.30
C TYR A 86 -0.90 12.03 -6.24
N ARG A 87 0.43 11.88 -6.32
CA ARG A 87 1.37 12.56 -5.40
C ARG A 87 1.33 14.08 -5.57
N LYS A 88 1.23 14.57 -6.82
CA LYS A 88 1.07 16.00 -7.10
C LYS A 88 -0.26 16.54 -6.55
N TRP A 89 -1.36 15.82 -6.75
CA TRP A 89 -2.67 16.14 -6.17
C TRP A 89 -2.63 16.24 -4.64
N ARG A 90 -2.01 15.28 -3.95
CA ARG A 90 -1.89 15.29 -2.48
C ARG A 90 -1.15 16.51 -1.94
N ARG A 91 -0.21 17.06 -2.71
CA ARG A 91 0.64 18.20 -2.32
C ARG A 91 0.14 19.54 -2.86
N ALA A 92 -0.84 19.54 -3.77
CA ALA A 92 -1.37 20.74 -4.39
C ALA A 92 -2.31 21.50 -3.45
N ILE A 93 -2.39 22.83 -3.64
CA ILE A 93 -3.23 23.74 -2.87
C ILE A 93 -4.13 24.50 -3.84
N GLY A 94 -5.38 24.76 -3.43
CA GLY A 94 -6.33 25.54 -4.23
C GLY A 94 -6.69 24.87 -5.55
N ILE A 95 -6.76 25.66 -6.63
CA ILE A 95 -7.25 25.22 -7.93
C ILE A 95 -6.40 24.14 -8.59
N ASP A 96 -5.10 24.09 -8.27
CA ASP A 96 -4.19 23.05 -8.76
C ASP A 96 -4.63 21.65 -8.32
N LYS A 97 -5.35 21.54 -7.20
CA LYS A 97 -5.90 20.27 -6.74
C LYS A 97 -6.89 19.70 -7.74
N ALA A 98 -7.76 20.52 -8.33
CA ALA A 98 -8.69 20.06 -9.36
C ALA A 98 -7.93 19.60 -10.62
N LEU A 99 -6.92 20.37 -11.04
CA LEU A 99 -6.07 20.04 -12.20
C LEU A 99 -5.36 18.68 -12.03
N TRP A 100 -4.70 18.46 -10.89
CA TRP A 100 -3.97 17.21 -10.65
C TRP A 100 -4.90 16.01 -10.45
N TRP A 101 -6.10 16.24 -9.91
CA TRP A 101 -7.13 15.21 -9.80
C TRP A 101 -7.63 14.74 -11.16
N ASP A 102 -7.97 15.67 -12.05
CA ASP A 102 -8.41 15.37 -13.42
C ASP A 102 -7.35 14.53 -14.16
N ARG A 103 -6.09 14.96 -14.11
CA ARG A 103 -4.98 14.22 -14.72
C ARG A 103 -4.80 12.83 -14.13
N HIS A 104 -4.98 12.67 -12.82
CA HIS A 104 -4.93 11.36 -12.17
C HIS A 104 -6.07 10.46 -12.65
N GLN A 105 -7.30 10.97 -12.82
CA GLN A 105 -8.44 10.21 -13.32
C GLN A 105 -8.19 9.70 -14.75
N VAL A 106 -7.66 10.57 -15.63
CA VAL A 106 -7.27 10.17 -17.00
C VAL A 106 -6.20 9.07 -16.98
N ALA A 107 -5.15 9.22 -16.16
CA ALA A 107 -4.10 8.22 -16.03
C ALA A 107 -4.62 6.88 -15.46
N GLN A 108 -5.52 6.93 -14.47
CA GLN A 108 -6.16 5.77 -13.88
C GLN A 108 -7.06 5.04 -14.89
N ALA A 109 -7.80 5.77 -15.74
CA ALA A 109 -8.60 5.16 -16.80
C ALA A 109 -7.72 4.43 -17.82
N ARG A 110 -6.61 5.05 -18.25
CA ARG A 110 -5.64 4.43 -19.17
C ARG A 110 -5.02 3.17 -18.58
N PHE A 111 -4.57 3.23 -17.32
CA PHE A 111 -4.03 2.07 -16.62
C PHE A 111 -5.06 0.94 -16.51
N ARG A 112 -6.32 1.25 -16.14
CA ARG A 112 -7.39 0.24 -16.06
C ARG A 112 -7.73 -0.38 -17.41
N SER A 113 -7.66 0.37 -18.50
CA SER A 113 -7.89 -0.16 -19.85
C SER A 113 -6.78 -1.10 -20.29
N ALA A 114 -5.53 -0.84 -19.92
CA ALA A 114 -4.39 -1.70 -20.24
C ALA A 114 -4.35 -3.01 -19.43
N LEU A 115 -5.10 -3.10 -18.33
CA LEU A 115 -5.24 -4.30 -17.51
C LEU A 115 -6.34 -5.27 -17.99
N LYS A 116 -7.13 -4.89 -19.01
CA LYS A 116 -8.16 -5.73 -19.63
C LYS A 116 -7.57 -6.57 -20.74
#